data_AF-A0A2E9SJC3-F1
#
_entry.id   AF-A0A2E9SJC3-F1
#
_cell.length_a   1.000
_cell.length_b   1.000
_cell.length_c   1.000
_cell.angle_alpha   90.00
_cell.angle_beta   90.00
_cell.angle_gamma   90.00
#
_symmetry.space_group_name_H-M   'P 1'
#
loop_
_entity.id
_entity.type
_entity.pdbx_description
1 polymer ?
#
loop_
_entity_poly.entity_id
_entity_poly.type
_entity_poly.pdbx_seq_one_letter_code
_entity_poly.pdbx_strand_id
1 'polypeptide(L)'
;MTIKPWIAAVLMGLVLPAVAEPFEQAANALCEKTKMCAKASMVGEEIPPEMMAMINQQLEGMCGSMLASFQASGMESHALYKPAVACMKSMAVLSCEELDADTSTPACDAYHKKLDSYGE
;
A
#
# COMPACT_ATOMS: atom_id res chain seq x y z
N MET A 1 44.92 41.02 -3.50
CA MET A 1 44.73 39.73 -4.19
C MET A 1 43.35 39.23 -3.81
N THR A 2 42.52 39.00 -4.82
CA THR A 2 41.06 38.99 -4.75
C THR A 2 40.54 37.56 -4.63
N ILE A 3 39.85 37.22 -3.53
CA ILE A 3 38.88 36.12 -3.51
C ILE A 3 37.77 36.50 -2.53
N LYS A 4 36.55 36.70 -3.04
CA LYS A 4 35.38 37.15 -2.28
C LYS A 4 34.80 35.95 -1.51
N PRO A 5 34.77 35.94 -0.17
CA PRO A 5 34.44 34.75 0.63
C PRO A 5 32.94 34.43 0.70
N TRP A 6 32.12 34.96 -0.21
CA TRP A 6 30.66 34.91 -0.10
C TRP A 6 30.00 33.89 -1.04
N ILE A 7 30.79 33.05 -1.72
CA ILE A 7 30.30 31.95 -2.57
C ILE A 7 30.72 30.61 -1.96
N ALA A 8 30.68 30.51 -0.64
CA ALA A 8 30.83 29.24 0.05
C ALA A 8 29.44 28.75 0.47
N ALA A 9 29.03 27.66 -0.15
CA ALA A 9 28.08 26.67 0.37
C ALA A 9 26.61 27.09 0.53
N VAL A 10 25.84 27.00 -0.57
CA VAL A 10 24.47 26.44 -0.49
C VAL A 10 24.21 25.58 -1.74
N LEU A 11 24.96 24.47 -1.85
CA LEU A 11 24.47 23.27 -2.53
C LEU A 11 23.93 22.34 -1.43
N MET A 12 22.96 22.83 -0.66
CA MET A 12 22.09 21.96 0.12
C MET A 12 21.25 21.24 -0.92
N GLY A 13 21.65 20.01 -1.26
CA GLY A 13 20.79 19.10 -2.00
C GLY A 13 19.46 19.05 -1.27
N LEU A 14 18.41 19.55 -1.92
CA LEU A 14 17.05 19.20 -1.56
C LEU A 14 16.96 17.69 -1.74
N VAL A 15 17.22 16.96 -0.65
CA VAL A 15 16.70 15.61 -0.49
C VAL A 15 15.21 15.84 -0.32
N LEU A 16 14.50 15.96 -1.44
CA LEU A 16 13.04 15.86 -1.43
C LEU A 16 12.77 14.50 -0.77
N PRO A 17 12.04 14.45 0.35
CA PRO A 17 11.58 13.18 0.85
C PRO A 17 10.82 12.56 -0.32
N ALA A 18 11.22 11.34 -0.71
CA ALA A 18 10.44 10.57 -1.67
C ALA A 18 9.01 10.55 -1.12
N VAL A 19 8.13 11.36 -1.71
CA VAL A 19 6.72 11.35 -1.37
C VAL A 19 6.29 10.00 -1.91
N ALA A 20 6.12 9.02 -1.02
CA ALA A 20 5.62 7.72 -1.42
C ALA A 20 4.34 7.98 -2.22
N GLU A 21 4.20 7.38 -3.39
CA GLU A 21 3.08 7.67 -4.27
C GLU A 21 1.76 7.31 -3.57
N PRO A 22 0.65 8.02 -3.82
CA PRO A 22 -0.63 7.79 -3.14
C PRO A 22 -1.09 6.32 -3.18
N PHE A 23 -0.69 5.61 -4.23
CA PHE A 23 -0.92 4.18 -4.39
C PHE A 23 -0.07 3.33 -3.43
N GLU A 24 1.25 3.52 -3.40
CA GLU A 24 2.15 2.76 -2.55
C GLU A 24 1.72 2.85 -1.08
N GLN A 25 1.36 4.05 -0.63
CA GLN A 25 0.88 4.25 0.74
C GLN A 25 -0.43 3.49 1.01
N ALA A 26 -1.38 3.53 0.07
CA ALA A 26 -2.67 2.87 0.22
C ALA A 26 -2.55 1.34 0.16
N ALA A 27 -1.72 0.82 -0.74
CA ALA A 27 -1.44 -0.61 -0.84
C ALA A 27 -0.72 -1.14 0.41
N ASN A 28 0.28 -0.40 0.92
CA ASN A 28 0.94 -0.74 2.18
C ASN A 28 -0.03 -0.71 3.37
N ALA A 29 -0.89 0.30 3.45
CA ALA A 29 -1.88 0.38 4.54
C ALA A 29 -2.85 -0.81 4.53
N LEU A 30 -3.33 -1.21 3.36
CA LEU A 30 -4.20 -2.38 3.21
C LEU A 30 -3.44 -3.68 3.52
N CYS A 31 -2.22 -3.84 2.99
CA CYS A 31 -1.35 -4.98 3.30
C CYS A 31 -1.16 -5.15 4.82
N GLU A 32 -0.75 -4.10 5.52
CA GLU A 32 -0.49 -4.18 6.96
C GLU A 32 -1.78 -4.49 7.73
N LYS A 33 -2.92 -3.97 7.27
CA LYS A 33 -4.22 -4.33 7.81
C LYS A 33 -4.52 -5.82 7.66
N THR A 34 -4.32 -6.40 6.46
CA THR A 34 -4.51 -7.84 6.21
C THR A 34 -3.56 -8.69 7.06
N LYS A 35 -2.29 -8.27 7.19
CA LYS A 35 -1.31 -8.91 8.08
C LYS A 35 -1.77 -8.92 9.52
N MET A 36 -2.26 -7.79 10.01
CA MET A 36 -2.79 -7.68 11.37
C MET A 36 -3.98 -8.60 11.58
N CYS A 37 -4.91 -8.68 10.63
CA CYS A 37 -6.07 -9.56 10.74
C CYS A 37 -5.71 -11.04 10.69
N ALA A 38 -4.80 -11.44 9.78
CA ALA A 38 -4.27 -12.81 9.73
C ALA A 38 -3.53 -13.21 11.01
N LYS A 39 -2.88 -12.27 11.69
CA LYS A 39 -2.25 -12.54 13.00
C LYS A 39 -3.28 -12.61 14.13
N ALA A 40 -4.31 -11.77 14.05
CA ALA A 40 -5.38 -11.75 15.05
C ALA A 40 -6.17 -13.06 15.05
N SER A 41 -6.38 -13.69 13.88
CA SER A 41 -7.06 -14.98 13.77
C SER A 41 -6.27 -16.13 14.39
N MET A 42 -4.95 -15.99 14.55
CA MET A 42 -4.05 -16.96 15.17
C MET A 42 -3.89 -16.76 16.68
N VAL A 43 -4.51 -15.72 17.27
CA VAL A 43 -4.42 -15.47 18.71
C VAL A 43 -5.07 -16.63 19.47
N GLY A 44 -4.29 -17.27 20.35
CA GLY A 44 -4.74 -18.43 21.12
C GLY A 44 -4.33 -19.77 20.51
N GLU A 45 -3.75 -19.78 19.31
CA GLU A 45 -3.10 -20.96 18.75
C GLU A 45 -1.67 -21.11 19.29
N GLU A 46 -1.29 -22.35 19.62
CA GLU A 46 0.08 -22.68 20.02
C GLU A 46 0.98 -22.82 18.79
N ILE A 47 1.38 -21.68 18.21
CA ILE A 47 2.28 -21.65 17.06
C ILE A 47 3.74 -21.53 17.54
N PRO A 48 4.63 -22.46 17.19
CA PRO A 48 6.06 -22.33 17.50
C PRO A 48 6.67 -21.06 16.90
N PRO A 49 7.62 -20.40 17.58
CA PRO A 49 8.21 -19.14 17.10
C PRO A 49 8.82 -19.22 15.69
N GLU A 50 9.42 -20.36 15.34
CA GLU A 50 9.97 -20.60 14.00
C GLU A 50 8.88 -20.60 12.92
N MET A 51 7.76 -21.28 13.17
CA MET A 51 6.62 -21.32 12.26
C MET A 51 6.00 -19.92 12.10
N MET A 52 5.95 -19.15 13.19
CA MET A 52 5.44 -17.77 13.13
C MET A 52 6.35 -16.84 12.33
N ALA A 53 7.67 -17.06 12.36
CA ALA A 53 8.62 -16.35 11.51
C ALA A 53 8.39 -16.67 10.02
N MET A 54 8.15 -17.94 9.67
CA MET A 54 7.80 -18.34 8.31
C MET A 54 6.49 -17.71 7.82
N ILE A 55 5.44 -17.70 8.65
CA ILE A 55 4.16 -17.06 8.32
C ILE A 55 4.37 -15.57 8.05
N ASN A 56 5.12 -14.88 8.91
CA ASN A 56 5.43 -13.46 8.70
C ASN A 56 6.14 -13.20 7.38
N GLN A 57 7.14 -14.02 7.05
CA GLN A 57 7.87 -13.88 5.79
C GLN A 57 6.96 -14.10 4.57
N GLN A 58 6.05 -15.07 4.64
CA GLN A 58 5.10 -15.34 3.57
C GLN A 58 4.13 -14.16 3.37
N LEU A 59 3.61 -13.62 4.47
CA LEU A 59 2.75 -12.43 4.46
C LEU A 59 3.47 -11.20 3.88
N GLU A 60 4.74 -10.98 4.24
CA GLU A 60 5.56 -9.91 3.66
C GLU A 60 5.78 -10.09 2.16
N GLY A 61 6.02 -11.33 1.71
CA GLY A 61 6.15 -11.66 0.29
C GLY A 61 4.88 -11.37 -0.51
N MET A 62 3.70 -11.69 0.05
CA MET A 62 2.40 -11.38 -0.57
C MET A 62 2.16 -9.89 -0.70
N CYS A 63 2.55 -9.11 0.31
CA CYS A 63 2.45 -7.65 0.23
C CYS A 63 3.37 -7.06 -0.83
N GLY A 64 4.61 -7.56 -0.90
CA GLY A 64 5.57 -7.12 -1.92
C GLY A 64 5.09 -7.40 -3.34
N SER A 65 4.48 -8.56 -3.59
CA SER A 65 3.94 -8.89 -4.90
C SER A 65 2.74 -8.01 -5.30
N MET A 66 1.85 -7.69 -4.35
CA MET A 66 0.72 -6.79 -4.57
C MET A 66 1.17 -5.41 -5.06
N LEU A 67 2.22 -4.84 -4.45
CA LEU A 67 2.80 -3.56 -4.86
C LEU A 67 3.49 -3.64 -6.23
N ALA A 68 4.27 -4.68 -6.46
CA ALA A 68 5.05 -4.83 -7.70
C ALA A 68 4.15 -4.92 -8.94
N SER A 69 3.01 -5.63 -8.86
CA SER A 69 2.07 -5.75 -9.97
C SER A 69 1.51 -4.40 -10.43
N PHE A 70 1.29 -3.47 -9.50
CA PHE A 70 0.78 -2.14 -9.84
C PHE A 70 1.88 -1.22 -10.39
N GLN A 71 3.06 -1.21 -9.79
CA GLN A 71 4.18 -0.40 -10.29
C GLN A 71 4.55 -0.77 -11.74
N ALA A 72 4.56 -2.06 -12.07
CA ALA A 72 4.86 -2.54 -13.41
C ALA A 72 3.85 -2.10 -14.49
N SER A 73 2.64 -1.71 -14.09
CA SER A 73 1.55 -1.38 -15.03
C SER A 73 1.57 0.07 -15.54
N GLY A 74 2.35 0.97 -14.94
CA GLY A 74 2.35 2.40 -15.29
C GLY A 74 0.99 3.09 -15.08
N MET A 75 0.15 2.55 -14.19
CA MET A 75 -1.25 2.95 -14.01
C MET A 75 -1.47 4.37 -13.47
N GLU A 76 -0.44 5.12 -13.09
CA GLU A 76 -0.57 6.44 -12.43
C GLU A 76 -1.40 7.46 -13.23
N SER A 77 -1.29 7.40 -14.56
CA SER A 77 -2.08 8.25 -15.47
C SER A 77 -3.43 7.64 -15.85
N HIS A 78 -3.68 6.38 -15.48
CA HIS A 78 -4.90 5.68 -15.81
C HIS A 78 -6.08 6.23 -15.01
N ALA A 79 -7.25 6.36 -15.64
CA ALA A 79 -8.44 6.93 -14.99
C ALA A 79 -8.99 6.05 -13.84
N LEU A 80 -8.49 4.82 -13.72
CA LEU A 80 -8.77 3.90 -12.62
C LEU A 80 -7.85 4.07 -11.41
N TYR A 81 -6.73 4.79 -11.54
CA TYR A 81 -5.76 4.96 -10.46
C TYR A 81 -6.38 5.52 -9.18
N LYS A 82 -7.02 6.69 -9.27
CA LYS A 82 -7.62 7.35 -8.10
C LYS A 82 -8.73 6.51 -7.46
N PRO A 83 -9.67 5.91 -8.22
CA PRO A 83 -10.64 4.96 -7.68
C PRO A 83 -10.02 3.75 -6.98
N ALA A 84 -8.98 3.14 -7.55
CA ALA A 84 -8.29 2.01 -6.94
C ALA A 84 -7.62 2.40 -5.61
N VAL A 85 -6.94 3.56 -5.58
CA VAL A 85 -6.37 4.12 -4.35
C VAL A 85 -7.44 4.37 -3.29
N ALA A 86 -8.61 4.89 -3.69
CA ALA A 86 -9.71 5.14 -2.76
C ALA A 86 -10.27 3.83 -2.17
N CYS A 87 -10.44 2.79 -2.99
CA CYS A 87 -10.87 1.45 -2.54
C CYS A 87 -9.87 0.85 -1.53
N MET A 88 -8.57 0.88 -1.82
CA MET A 88 -7.58 0.35 -0.86
C MET A 88 -7.59 1.10 0.47
N LYS A 89 -7.73 2.44 0.44
CA LYS A 89 -7.80 3.26 1.66
C LYS A 89 -9.05 2.97 2.48
N SER A 90 -10.20 2.73 1.86
CA SER A 90 -11.43 2.40 2.59
C SER A 90 -11.37 1.01 3.19
N MET A 91 -10.75 0.04 2.52
CA MET A 91 -10.56 -1.30 3.08
C MET A 91 -9.58 -1.31 4.26
N ALA A 92 -8.51 -0.50 4.21
CA ALA A 92 -7.50 -0.45 5.26
C ALA A 92 -8.04 0.00 6.63
N VAL A 93 -9.22 0.64 6.68
CA VAL A 93 -9.85 1.12 7.92
C VAL A 93 -10.98 0.23 8.45
N LEU A 94 -11.33 -0.85 7.73
CA LEU A 94 -12.35 -1.80 8.19
C LEU A 94 -11.91 -2.53 9.46
N SER A 95 -12.84 -3.13 10.20
CA SER A 95 -12.52 -4.17 11.19
C SER A 95 -12.04 -5.45 10.49
N CYS A 96 -11.44 -6.39 11.23
CA CYS A 96 -11.04 -7.66 10.64
C CYS A 96 -12.25 -8.52 10.25
N GLU A 97 -13.34 -8.47 11.01
CA GLU A 97 -14.59 -9.15 10.64
C GLU A 97 -15.21 -8.56 9.37
N GLU A 98 -15.17 -7.24 9.18
CA GLU A 98 -15.64 -6.61 7.95
C GLU A 98 -14.74 -6.92 6.75
N LEU A 99 -13.43 -7.08 6.97
CA LEU A 99 -12.46 -7.39 5.92
C LEU A 99 -12.49 -8.88 5.50
N ASP A 100 -12.77 -9.77 6.46
CA ASP A 100 -12.93 -11.21 6.23
C ASP A 100 -14.31 -11.55 5.64
N ALA A 101 -15.32 -10.74 5.93
CA ALA A 101 -16.57 -10.77 5.17
C ALA A 101 -16.30 -10.24 3.76
N ASP A 102 -16.93 -10.81 2.73
CA ASP A 102 -16.92 -10.31 1.34
C ASP A 102 -17.65 -8.95 1.19
N THR A 103 -17.49 -8.07 2.17
CA THR A 103 -18.13 -6.75 2.24
C THR A 103 -17.36 -5.79 1.37
N SER A 104 -17.98 -5.36 0.27
CA SER A 104 -17.44 -4.28 -0.53
C SER A 104 -17.71 -2.92 0.14
N THR A 105 -16.73 -2.04 0.09
CA THR A 105 -16.91 -0.65 0.52
C THR A 105 -17.50 0.18 -0.64
N PRO A 106 -18.21 1.29 -0.38
CA PRO A 106 -18.71 2.16 -1.45
C PRO A 106 -17.63 2.66 -2.42
N ALA A 107 -16.39 2.83 -1.95
CA ALA A 107 -15.27 3.23 -2.80
C ALA A 107 -14.81 2.09 -3.72
N CYS A 108 -14.86 0.84 -3.26
CA CYS A 108 -14.58 -0.34 -4.07
C CYS A 108 -15.69 -0.60 -5.08
N ASP A 109 -16.96 -0.41 -4.73
CA ASP A 109 -18.07 -0.48 -5.68
C ASP A 109 -17.92 0.55 -6.81
N ALA A 110 -17.53 1.78 -6.47
CA ALA A 110 -17.27 2.82 -7.45
C ALA A 110 -16.08 2.49 -8.36
N TYR A 111 -15.04 1.84 -7.81
CA TYR A 111 -13.91 1.34 -8.59
C TYR A 111 -14.33 0.22 -9.54
N HIS A 112 -15.03 -0.80 -9.07
CA HIS A 112 -15.52 -1.93 -9.88
C HIS A 112 -16.45 -1.45 -10.99
N LYS A 113 -17.44 -0.62 -10.68
CA LYS A 113 -18.33 -0.04 -11.70
C LYS A 113 -17.55 0.69 -12.80
N LYS A 114 -16.46 1.36 -12.43
CA LYS A 114 -15.61 2.04 -13.40
C LYS A 114 -14.75 1.06 -14.18
N LEU A 115 -14.20 0.03 -13.54
CA LEU A 115 -13.46 -1.05 -14.20
C LEU A 115 -14.33 -1.76 -15.24
N ASP A 116 -15.57 -2.10 -14.89
CA ASP A 116 -16.53 -2.77 -15.78
C ASP A 116 -16.80 -1.96 -17.05
N SER A 117 -16.84 -0.62 -16.95
CA SER A 117 -17.01 0.26 -18.12
C SER A 117 -15.85 0.24 -19.13
N TYR A 118 -14.70 -0.38 -18.80
CA TYR A 118 -13.60 -0.63 -19.73
C TYR A 118 -13.63 -2.06 -20.33
N GLY A 119 -14.44 -2.95 -19.76
CA GLY A 119 -14.57 -4.35 -20.18
C GLY A 119 -15.72 -4.62 -21.15
N GLU A 120 -16.49 -3.59 -21.52
CA GLU A 120 -17.52 -3.62 -22.58
C GLU A 120 -16.97 -3.14 -23.94
#